data_AF-A0AA48L782-F1
#
_entry.id   AF-A0AA48L782-F1
#
_cell.length_a   1.000
_cell.length_b   1.000
_cell.length_c   1.000
_cell.angle_alpha   90.00
_cell.angle_beta   90.00
_cell.angle_gamma   90.00
#
_symmetry.space_group_name_H-M   'P 1'
#
loop_
_entity.id
_entity.type
_entity.pdbx_description
1 polymer ?
#
loop_
_entity_poly.entity_id
_entity_poly.type
_entity_poly.pdbx_seq_one_letter_code
_entity_poly.pdbx_strand_id
1 'polypeptide(L)'
;MPHSHHSHSGQFCRHAKDSLAEVVATASKRGFKVFGLSEHAPRYREADLFPEEADLSPHDLEAAYTDFLNEAEVQRAAHPEINLLIGVECDSITNLDIAGLTRLLKDERIEYVVGSVHHVRGVSIDFNRVTWLRSLRAAQRGVDETTMVRIGNKVILSPIDDDPILDEDYNPSEEDMLPFLESYLDAQMAMMEAHQPEVVGHFDLCLLFAPDISLKAVWDRVQRNVAYAISYGALFEANAAALRKGWKTSYPSPDVLQLILSLGGRVCLSDDSHGVAAVGLNYLPMREYLVAQGVKTVWHLVRAGQAQEGDKKVGKRGRVLARPCEGWEEDAFWETFKATM
;
A
#
# COMPACT_ATOMS: atom_id res chain seq x y z
N MET A 1 12.27 0.13 -15.91
CA MET A 1 13.27 0.87 -15.11
C MET A 1 13.23 2.35 -15.41
N PRO A 2 13.27 3.26 -14.41
CA PRO A 2 12.78 3.16 -13.02
C PRO A 2 11.24 3.22 -12.95
N HIS A 3 10.68 2.76 -11.83
CA HIS A 3 9.24 2.70 -11.63
C HIS A 3 8.84 3.02 -10.18
N SER A 4 7.61 3.51 -9.99
CA SER A 4 6.87 3.49 -8.72
C SER A 4 5.49 2.89 -9.00
N HIS A 5 4.97 2.01 -8.15
CA HIS A 5 3.63 1.43 -8.31
C HIS A 5 2.61 1.90 -7.28
N HIS A 6 2.96 2.88 -6.45
CA HIS A 6 2.08 3.36 -5.38
C HIS A 6 2.26 4.85 -5.18
N SER A 7 1.23 5.63 -5.52
CA SER A 7 1.21 7.08 -5.31
C SER A 7 -0.21 7.62 -5.16
N HIS A 8 -0.30 8.76 -4.47
CA HIS A 8 -1.51 9.50 -4.14
C HIS A 8 -1.34 10.99 -4.39
N SER A 9 -2.46 11.71 -4.44
CA SER A 9 -2.53 13.15 -4.69
C SER A 9 -3.57 13.83 -3.79
N GLY A 10 -3.29 15.06 -3.38
CA GLY A 10 -4.13 15.82 -2.45
C GLY A 10 -5.50 16.22 -2.99
N GLN A 11 -5.72 16.10 -4.31
CA GLN A 11 -7.04 16.32 -4.92
C GLN A 11 -8.03 15.21 -4.54
N PHE A 12 -7.55 13.98 -4.34
CA PHE A 12 -8.40 12.79 -4.19
C PHE A 12 -8.14 12.01 -2.89
N CYS A 13 -7.03 12.30 -2.19
CA CYS A 13 -6.70 11.73 -0.89
C CYS A 13 -6.53 12.84 0.18
N ARG A 14 -7.29 12.76 1.28
CA ARG A 14 -7.36 13.82 2.31
C ARG A 14 -6.05 14.03 3.09
N HIS A 15 -5.27 12.97 3.23
CA HIS A 15 -3.95 13.00 3.89
C HIS A 15 -2.79 13.16 2.89
N ALA A 16 -3.08 13.32 1.59
CA ALA A 16 -2.09 13.72 0.60
C ALA A 16 -2.04 15.26 0.39
N LYS A 17 -1.10 15.69 -0.44
CA LYS A 17 -0.86 17.08 -0.85
C LYS A 17 -0.68 17.16 -2.36
N ASP A 18 -0.79 18.39 -2.88
CA ASP A 18 -0.58 18.76 -4.28
C ASP A 18 -1.56 18.08 -5.28
N SER A 19 -1.64 18.61 -6.50
CA SER A 19 -2.51 18.02 -7.54
C SER A 19 -1.91 16.76 -8.16
N LEU A 20 -2.76 15.91 -8.75
CA LEU A 20 -2.29 14.75 -9.52
C LEU A 20 -1.37 15.17 -10.67
N ALA A 21 -1.68 16.29 -11.32
CA ALA A 21 -0.86 16.89 -12.37
C ALA A 21 0.55 17.26 -11.87
N GLU A 22 0.66 17.88 -10.70
CA GLU A 22 1.96 18.23 -10.10
C GLU A 22 2.76 17.00 -9.70
N VAL A 23 2.10 15.97 -9.16
CA VAL A 23 2.73 14.67 -8.83
C VAL A 23 3.28 14.00 -10.09
N VAL A 24 2.48 13.90 -11.15
CA VAL A 24 2.89 13.31 -12.44
C VAL A 24 4.05 14.09 -13.08
N ALA A 25 3.95 15.42 -13.13
CA ALA A 25 5.01 16.26 -13.67
C ALA A 25 6.32 16.09 -12.88
N THR A 26 6.23 15.94 -11.56
CA THR A 26 7.39 15.68 -10.69
C THR A 26 7.98 14.30 -10.96
N ALA A 27 7.15 13.26 -11.09
CA ALA A 27 7.62 11.92 -11.42
C ALA A 27 8.37 11.90 -12.77
N SER A 28 7.79 12.54 -13.80
CA SER A 28 8.43 12.70 -15.11
C SER A 28 9.76 13.44 -15.01
N LYS A 29 9.80 14.56 -14.28
CA LYS A 29 11.03 15.36 -14.05
C LYS A 29 12.12 14.57 -13.31
N ARG A 30 11.76 13.72 -12.35
CA ARG A 30 12.68 12.84 -11.61
C ARG A 30 13.13 11.62 -12.42
N GLY A 31 12.62 11.45 -13.65
CA GLY A 31 13.08 10.42 -14.59
C GLY A 31 12.34 9.09 -14.48
N PHE A 32 11.21 9.02 -13.78
CA PHE A 32 10.38 7.81 -13.72
C PHE A 32 9.92 7.39 -15.13
N LYS A 33 9.94 6.09 -15.44
CA LYS A 33 9.49 5.54 -16.74
C LYS A 33 8.18 4.80 -16.67
N VAL A 34 7.85 4.27 -15.50
CA VAL A 34 6.54 3.72 -15.16
C VAL A 34 6.11 4.32 -13.84
N PHE A 35 4.89 4.82 -13.74
CA PHE A 35 4.42 5.43 -12.51
C PHE A 35 2.97 5.05 -12.27
N GLY A 36 2.71 4.45 -11.12
CA GLY A 36 1.41 3.96 -10.70
C GLY A 36 0.64 5.05 -10.00
N LEU A 37 -0.55 5.39 -10.51
CA LEU A 37 -1.51 6.28 -9.87
C LEU A 37 -2.52 5.40 -9.14
N SER A 38 -2.50 5.37 -7.81
CA SER A 38 -3.18 4.31 -7.04
C SER A 38 -3.87 4.88 -5.81
N GLU A 39 -4.74 5.88 -6.01
CA GLU A 39 -5.53 6.46 -4.93
C GLU A 39 -6.24 5.38 -4.11
N HIS A 40 -6.48 5.70 -2.84
CA HIS A 40 -7.26 4.82 -1.96
C HIS A 40 -8.64 4.55 -2.56
N ALA A 41 -9.09 3.30 -2.49
CA ALA A 41 -10.45 2.93 -2.81
C ALA A 41 -11.46 3.77 -1.98
N PRO A 42 -12.71 3.91 -2.41
CA PRO A 42 -13.75 4.48 -1.55
C PRO A 42 -14.00 3.60 -0.32
N ARG A 43 -14.38 4.23 0.80
CA ARG A 43 -14.93 3.51 1.96
C ARG A 43 -16.43 3.30 1.79
N TYR A 44 -16.98 2.24 2.38
CA TYR A 44 -18.40 1.87 2.21
C TYR A 44 -19.26 2.09 3.44
N ARG A 45 -18.66 2.46 4.58
CA ARG A 45 -19.35 2.86 5.81
C ARG A 45 -18.67 4.07 6.42
N GLU A 46 -19.44 4.93 7.06
CA GLU A 46 -18.90 6.06 7.83
C GLU A 46 -17.97 5.61 8.97
N ALA A 47 -18.24 4.42 9.52
CA ALA A 47 -17.47 3.79 10.60
C ALA A 47 -16.01 3.48 10.23
N ASP A 48 -15.73 3.37 8.94
CA ASP A 48 -14.44 2.92 8.39
C ASP A 48 -13.67 4.07 7.72
N LEU A 49 -14.19 5.30 7.80
CA LEU A 49 -13.51 6.48 7.30
C LEU A 49 -12.21 6.69 8.07
N PHE A 50 -11.20 7.20 7.38
CA PHE A 50 -10.06 7.78 8.07
C PHE A 50 -10.52 9.07 8.79
N PRO A 51 -9.91 9.43 9.93
CA PRO A 51 -10.30 10.64 10.66
C PRO A 51 -10.22 11.93 9.83
N GLU A 52 -9.30 11.99 8.87
CA GLU A 52 -9.16 13.09 7.91
C GLU A 52 -10.33 13.19 6.92
N GLU A 53 -11.14 12.14 6.79
CA GLU A 53 -12.32 12.06 5.93
C GLU A 53 -13.62 12.31 6.70
N ALA A 54 -13.56 12.73 7.96
CA ALA A 54 -14.74 12.90 8.82
C ALA A 54 -15.80 13.90 8.30
N ASP A 55 -15.42 14.76 7.36
CA ASP A 55 -16.30 15.70 6.67
C ASP A 55 -16.93 15.13 5.38
N LEU A 56 -16.55 13.92 4.97
CA LEU A 56 -17.02 13.24 3.78
C LEU A 56 -17.97 12.09 4.12
N SER A 57 -18.83 11.75 3.16
CA SER A 57 -19.59 10.51 3.15
C SER A 57 -18.93 9.47 2.23
N PRO A 58 -19.27 8.17 2.39
CA PRO A 58 -18.93 7.13 1.41
C PRO A 58 -19.26 7.51 -0.05
N HIS A 59 -20.35 8.25 -0.27
CA HIS A 59 -20.73 8.71 -1.59
C HIS A 59 -19.77 9.77 -2.16
N ASP A 60 -19.28 10.67 -1.31
CA ASP A 60 -18.30 11.69 -1.73
C ASP A 60 -16.97 11.05 -2.11
N LEU A 61 -16.56 9.98 -1.41
CA LEU A 61 -15.36 9.20 -1.77
C LEU A 61 -15.53 8.47 -3.11
N GLU A 62 -16.71 7.89 -3.37
CA GLU A 62 -17.00 7.28 -4.68
C GLU A 62 -16.97 8.31 -5.82
N ALA A 63 -17.48 9.52 -5.58
CA ALA A 63 -17.43 10.62 -6.54
C ALA A 63 -15.99 11.09 -6.78
N ALA A 64 -15.23 11.32 -5.70
CA ALA A 64 -13.82 11.70 -5.77
C ALA A 64 -12.98 10.68 -6.53
N TYR A 65 -13.24 9.39 -6.34
CA TYR A 65 -12.55 8.34 -7.09
C TYR A 65 -12.90 8.35 -8.59
N THR A 66 -14.15 8.66 -8.92
CA THR A 66 -14.56 8.82 -10.32
C THR A 66 -13.84 10.01 -10.97
N ASP A 67 -13.70 11.12 -10.24
CA ASP A 67 -12.97 12.29 -10.69
C ASP A 67 -11.47 12.01 -10.82
N PHE A 68 -10.89 11.22 -9.91
CA PHE A 68 -9.52 10.71 -10.04
C PHE A 68 -9.31 9.95 -11.34
N LEU A 69 -10.20 9.02 -11.69
CA LEU A 69 -10.07 8.25 -12.94
C LEU A 69 -10.15 9.16 -14.18
N ASN A 70 -10.94 10.24 -14.13
CA ASN A 70 -11.01 11.20 -15.23
C ASN A 70 -9.69 11.99 -15.34
N GLU A 71 -9.16 12.49 -14.23
CA GLU A 71 -7.91 13.24 -14.20
C GLU A 71 -6.70 12.37 -14.57
N ALA A 72 -6.65 11.12 -14.10
CA ALA A 72 -5.59 10.17 -14.42
C ALA A 72 -5.50 9.88 -15.93
N GLU A 73 -6.64 9.81 -16.64
CA GLU A 73 -6.70 9.70 -18.10
C GLU A 73 -6.16 10.95 -18.80
N VAL A 74 -6.51 12.14 -18.30
CA VAL A 74 -5.98 13.42 -18.80
C VAL A 74 -4.46 13.46 -18.66
N GLN A 75 -3.94 13.13 -17.47
CA GLN A 75 -2.50 13.11 -17.21
C GLN A 75 -1.78 12.07 -18.08
N ARG A 76 -2.38 10.89 -18.27
CA ARG A 76 -1.84 9.85 -19.15
C ARG A 76 -1.73 10.31 -20.61
N ALA A 77 -2.71 11.06 -21.10
CA ALA A 77 -2.67 11.61 -22.45
C ALA A 77 -1.68 12.77 -22.59
N ALA A 78 -1.53 13.59 -21.54
CA ALA A 78 -0.64 14.75 -21.53
C ALA A 78 0.84 14.40 -21.40
N HIS A 79 1.16 13.22 -20.84
CA HIS A 79 2.52 12.80 -20.51
C HIS A 79 2.94 11.48 -21.19
N PRO A 80 2.99 11.41 -22.54
CA PRO A 80 3.34 10.18 -23.26
C PRO A 80 4.79 9.69 -23.04
N GLU A 81 5.65 10.52 -22.45
CA GLU A 81 7.05 10.18 -22.13
C GLU A 81 7.20 9.27 -20.90
N ILE A 82 6.16 9.17 -20.06
CA ILE A 82 6.11 8.34 -18.85
C ILE A 82 4.91 7.39 -18.93
N ASN A 83 5.14 6.11 -18.66
CA ASN A 83 4.07 5.12 -18.67
C ASN A 83 3.26 5.21 -17.36
N LEU A 84 2.23 6.04 -17.35
CA LEU A 84 1.31 6.11 -16.22
C LEU A 84 0.40 4.88 -16.22
N LEU A 85 0.36 4.13 -15.13
CA LEU A 85 -0.60 3.03 -14.91
C LEU A 85 -1.66 3.50 -13.92
N ILE A 86 -2.92 3.34 -14.27
CA ILE A 86 -4.03 3.73 -13.40
C ILE A 86 -4.41 2.51 -12.56
N GLY A 87 -4.43 2.64 -11.25
CA GLY A 87 -4.71 1.56 -10.32
C GLY A 87 -5.59 2.03 -9.18
N VAL A 88 -5.69 1.19 -8.15
CA VAL A 88 -6.37 1.47 -6.89
C VAL A 88 -5.57 0.87 -5.74
N GLU A 89 -5.42 1.59 -4.65
CA GLU A 89 -5.02 0.98 -3.38
C GLU A 89 -6.25 0.53 -2.62
N CYS A 90 -6.42 -0.77 -2.41
CA CYS A 90 -7.56 -1.31 -1.69
C CYS A 90 -7.28 -1.56 -0.22
N ASP A 91 -8.36 -1.63 0.55
CA ASP A 91 -8.39 -2.15 1.92
C ASP A 91 -9.44 -3.28 1.99
N SER A 92 -9.39 -4.12 3.01
CA SER A 92 -10.32 -5.22 3.24
C SER A 92 -10.83 -5.20 4.69
N ILE A 93 -11.64 -4.19 4.99
CA ILE A 93 -12.15 -3.92 6.34
C ILE A 93 -13.32 -4.86 6.65
N THR A 94 -14.27 -4.97 5.71
CA THR A 94 -15.44 -5.85 5.78
C THR A 94 -15.79 -6.46 4.42
N ASN A 95 -16.79 -7.34 4.41
CA ASN A 95 -17.36 -7.87 3.17
C ASN A 95 -17.96 -6.78 2.25
N LEU A 96 -18.32 -5.60 2.79
CA LEU A 96 -18.77 -4.48 1.96
C LEU A 96 -17.62 -3.91 1.13
N ASP A 97 -16.41 -3.84 1.70
CA ASP A 97 -15.20 -3.37 1.00
C ASP A 97 -14.81 -4.31 -0.13
N ILE A 98 -14.88 -5.63 0.13
CA ILE A 98 -14.66 -6.66 -0.89
C ILE A 98 -15.68 -6.54 -2.04
N ALA A 99 -16.97 -6.39 -1.71
CA ALA A 99 -18.03 -6.26 -2.71
C ALA A 99 -17.91 -4.93 -3.48
N GLY A 100 -17.58 -3.86 -2.78
CA GLY A 100 -17.40 -2.52 -3.31
C GLY A 100 -16.21 -2.45 -4.27
N LEU A 101 -15.06 -2.99 -3.89
CA LEU A 101 -13.90 -3.09 -4.78
C LEU A 101 -14.23 -3.95 -6.00
N THR A 102 -14.95 -5.08 -5.83
CA THR A 102 -15.41 -5.89 -6.97
C THR A 102 -16.27 -5.07 -7.95
N ARG A 103 -17.10 -4.16 -7.45
CA ARG A 103 -17.89 -3.23 -8.29
C ARG A 103 -16.99 -2.20 -8.97
N LEU A 104 -16.07 -1.58 -8.22
CA LEU A 104 -15.16 -0.57 -8.73
C LEU A 104 -14.28 -1.10 -9.87
N LEU A 105 -13.75 -2.32 -9.72
CA LEU A 105 -12.89 -2.98 -10.71
C LEU A 105 -13.59 -3.34 -12.03
N LYS A 106 -14.90 -3.13 -12.14
CA LYS A 106 -15.61 -3.21 -13.43
C LYS A 106 -15.23 -2.06 -14.36
N ASP A 107 -14.78 -0.93 -13.83
CA ASP A 107 -14.24 0.16 -14.64
C ASP A 107 -12.93 -0.30 -15.30
N GLU A 108 -12.89 -0.30 -16.63
CA GLU A 108 -11.76 -0.80 -17.41
C GLU A 108 -10.52 0.09 -17.32
N ARG A 109 -10.67 1.33 -16.85
CA ARG A 109 -9.55 2.26 -16.61
C ARG A 109 -8.62 1.79 -15.50
N ILE A 110 -9.10 0.98 -14.54
CA ILE A 110 -8.28 0.49 -13.41
C ILE A 110 -7.47 -0.73 -13.84
N GLU A 111 -6.18 -0.56 -14.09
CA GLU A 111 -5.32 -1.57 -14.70
C GLU A 111 -4.73 -2.55 -13.68
N TYR A 112 -4.59 -2.14 -12.42
CA TYR A 112 -4.00 -2.97 -11.37
C TYR A 112 -4.50 -2.56 -9.98
N VAL A 113 -4.25 -3.42 -9.00
CA VAL A 113 -4.57 -3.20 -7.58
C VAL A 113 -3.30 -3.29 -6.73
N VAL A 114 -3.11 -2.30 -5.86
CA VAL A 114 -2.24 -2.38 -4.69
C VAL A 114 -3.09 -2.89 -3.54
N GLY A 115 -2.77 -4.08 -3.04
CA GLY A 115 -3.51 -4.72 -1.96
C GLY A 115 -2.90 -4.38 -0.61
N SER A 116 -3.61 -3.58 0.18
CA SER A 116 -3.16 -3.10 1.48
C SER A 116 -4.15 -3.51 2.59
N VAL A 117 -3.68 -3.45 3.83
CA VAL A 117 -4.50 -3.61 5.04
C VAL A 117 -4.21 -2.42 5.94
N HIS A 118 -5.19 -1.54 6.11
CA HIS A 118 -5.07 -0.37 6.98
C HIS A 118 -6.00 -0.45 8.20
N HIS A 119 -6.84 -1.48 8.27
CA HIS A 119 -7.70 -1.73 9.42
C HIS A 119 -7.51 -3.14 9.97
N VAL A 120 -7.50 -3.25 11.30
CA VAL A 120 -7.59 -4.53 12.01
C VAL A 120 -8.75 -4.44 12.98
N ARG A 121 -9.65 -5.43 12.93
CA ARG A 121 -10.87 -5.45 13.76
C ARG A 121 -11.71 -4.17 13.61
N GLY A 122 -11.75 -3.61 12.38
CA GLY A 122 -12.50 -2.40 12.05
C GLY A 122 -11.88 -1.08 12.56
N VAL A 123 -10.65 -1.10 13.07
CA VAL A 123 -9.94 0.07 13.59
C VAL A 123 -8.68 0.34 12.75
N SER A 124 -8.49 1.59 12.32
CA SER A 124 -7.31 2.02 11.55
C SER A 124 -6.00 1.79 12.33
N ILE A 125 -4.98 1.29 11.63
CA ILE A 125 -3.69 0.90 12.24
C ILE A 125 -2.55 1.89 11.98
N ASP A 126 -2.79 2.89 11.14
CA ASP A 126 -1.75 3.73 10.54
C ASP A 126 -2.01 5.25 10.65
N PHE A 127 -3.15 5.65 11.22
CA PHE A 127 -3.47 7.05 11.52
C PHE A 127 -2.60 7.63 12.65
N ASN A 128 -2.70 7.05 13.86
CA ASN A 128 -1.89 7.45 15.01
C ASN A 128 -1.70 6.29 15.99
N ARG A 129 -0.79 6.48 16.96
CA ARG A 129 -0.41 5.44 17.93
C ARG A 129 -1.59 4.98 18.80
N VAL A 130 -2.43 5.88 19.28
CA VAL A 130 -3.56 5.52 20.16
C VAL A 130 -4.62 4.71 19.40
N THR A 131 -4.95 5.09 18.16
CA THR A 131 -5.87 4.34 17.31
C THR A 131 -5.29 2.95 16.97
N TRP A 132 -3.99 2.86 16.72
CA TRP A 132 -3.31 1.57 16.58
C TRP A 132 -3.40 0.71 17.86
N LEU A 133 -3.18 1.28 19.05
CA LEU A 133 -3.36 0.57 20.32
C LEU A 133 -4.79 0.08 20.53
N ARG A 134 -5.80 0.84 20.07
CA ARG A 134 -7.19 0.38 20.05
C ARG A 134 -7.39 -0.84 19.15
N SER A 135 -6.79 -0.86 17.96
CA SER A 135 -6.86 -2.03 17.07
C SER A 135 -6.21 -3.28 17.70
N LEU A 136 -5.10 -3.10 18.42
CA LEU A 136 -4.45 -4.15 19.19
C LEU A 136 -5.36 -4.65 20.31
N ARG A 137 -5.96 -3.73 21.07
CA ARG A 137 -6.85 -4.05 22.18
C ARG A 137 -8.13 -4.77 21.72
N ALA A 138 -8.72 -4.35 20.60
CA ALA A 138 -9.85 -5.02 19.97
C ALA A 138 -9.49 -6.47 19.58
N ALA A 139 -8.29 -6.67 19.01
CA ALA A 139 -7.79 -8.01 18.66
C ALA A 139 -7.58 -8.90 19.89
N GLN A 140 -7.03 -8.37 20.98
CA GLN A 140 -6.89 -9.10 22.26
C GLN A 140 -8.25 -9.54 22.84
N ARG A 141 -9.26 -8.67 22.73
CA ARG A 141 -10.63 -8.94 23.19
C ARG A 141 -11.40 -9.86 22.23
N GLY A 142 -10.91 -10.06 21.00
CA GLY A 142 -11.57 -10.85 19.97
C GLY A 142 -12.86 -10.22 19.46
N VAL A 143 -12.94 -8.88 19.46
CA VAL A 143 -14.13 -8.13 19.03
C VAL A 143 -13.79 -7.21 17.86
N ASP A 144 -14.80 -6.93 17.04
CA ASP A 144 -14.70 -5.89 16.01
C ASP A 144 -15.20 -4.55 16.60
N GLU A 145 -14.46 -3.48 16.32
CA GLU A 145 -14.78 -2.10 16.68
C GLU A 145 -14.92 -1.24 15.40
N THR A 146 -14.97 0.08 15.56
CA THR A 146 -14.99 1.03 14.45
C THR A 146 -13.95 2.14 14.66
N THR A 147 -13.33 2.58 13.56
CA THR A 147 -12.46 3.76 13.54
C THR A 147 -13.24 5.01 13.91
N MET A 148 -14.43 5.17 13.33
CA MET A 148 -15.27 6.36 13.50
C MET A 148 -16.64 6.00 14.09
N VAL A 149 -17.28 6.98 14.75
CA VAL A 149 -18.68 6.90 15.20
C VAL A 149 -19.44 8.18 14.87
N ARG A 150 -20.75 8.04 14.68
CA ARG A 150 -21.67 9.18 14.56
C ARG A 150 -22.23 9.56 15.93
N ILE A 151 -21.93 10.78 16.38
CA ILE A 151 -22.52 11.38 17.59
C ILE A 151 -23.31 12.62 17.18
N GLY A 152 -24.65 12.50 17.24
CA GLY A 152 -25.55 13.51 16.69
C GLY A 152 -25.33 13.65 15.18
N ASN A 153 -25.03 14.86 14.72
CA ASN A 153 -24.85 15.17 13.30
C ASN A 153 -23.40 15.08 12.82
N LYS A 154 -22.45 14.71 13.70
CA LYS A 154 -21.02 14.66 13.38
C LYS A 154 -20.53 13.21 13.35
N VAL A 155 -19.67 12.92 12.38
CA VAL A 155 -18.80 11.74 12.39
C VAL A 155 -17.50 12.17 13.06
N ILE A 156 -17.03 11.42 14.05
CA ILE A 156 -15.81 11.71 14.80
C ILE A 156 -15.02 10.41 15.01
N LEU A 157 -13.72 10.54 15.28
CA LEU A 157 -12.90 9.43 15.74
C LEU A 157 -13.56 8.80 16.97
N SER A 158 -13.69 7.47 16.96
CA SER A 158 -14.29 6.73 18.07
C SER A 158 -13.59 7.09 19.39
N PRO A 159 -14.35 7.50 20.43
CA PRO A 159 -13.78 7.87 21.71
C PRO A 159 -12.89 6.77 22.30
N ILE A 160 -11.85 7.19 22.99
CA ILE A 160 -10.91 6.30 23.67
C ILE A 160 -11.50 5.94 25.04
N ASP A 161 -11.57 4.65 25.35
CA ASP A 161 -11.94 4.17 26.67
C ASP A 161 -10.86 4.52 27.71
N ASP A 162 -11.24 4.60 28.99
CA ASP A 162 -10.27 4.69 30.10
C ASP A 162 -9.61 3.30 30.32
N ASP A 163 -8.73 2.92 29.40
CA ASP A 163 -7.95 1.68 29.42
C ASP A 163 -6.45 2.03 29.40
N PRO A 164 -5.66 1.63 30.41
CA PRO A 164 -4.22 1.94 30.50
C PRO A 164 -3.38 1.47 29.29
N ILE A 165 -3.86 0.51 28.50
CA ILE A 165 -3.20 0.06 27.27
C ILE A 165 -3.29 1.11 26.16
N LEU A 166 -4.25 2.05 26.24
CA LEU A 166 -4.45 3.09 25.25
C LEU A 166 -3.63 4.37 25.55
N ASP A 167 -2.71 4.29 26.52
CA ASP A 167 -1.72 5.32 26.78
C ASP A 167 -0.65 5.35 25.67
N GLU A 168 -0.30 6.55 25.17
CA GLU A 168 0.71 6.70 24.11
C GLU A 168 2.08 6.13 24.50
N ASP A 169 2.41 6.11 25.79
CA ASP A 169 3.68 5.59 26.30
C ASP A 169 3.66 4.06 26.51
N TYR A 170 2.50 3.40 26.38
CA TYR A 170 2.41 1.95 26.47
C TYR A 170 3.15 1.30 25.29
N ASN A 171 4.05 0.37 25.61
CA ASN A 171 4.80 -0.41 24.62
C ASN A 171 4.40 -1.88 24.76
N PRO A 172 3.68 -2.45 23.77
CA PRO A 172 3.22 -3.83 23.85
C PRO A 172 4.40 -4.81 23.76
N SER A 173 4.30 -5.90 24.51
CA SER A 173 5.21 -7.04 24.35
C SER A 173 4.88 -7.85 23.09
N GLU A 174 5.74 -8.81 22.73
CA GLU A 174 5.44 -9.75 21.64
C GLU A 174 4.16 -10.56 21.91
N GLU A 175 3.88 -10.89 23.19
CA GLU A 175 2.66 -11.59 23.59
C GLU A 175 1.42 -10.70 23.41
N ASP A 176 1.51 -9.41 23.78
CA ASP A 176 0.43 -8.45 23.61
C ASP A 176 0.07 -8.24 22.13
N MET A 177 1.08 -8.28 21.25
CA MET A 177 0.94 -8.10 19.80
C MET A 177 0.35 -9.32 19.09
N LEU A 178 0.44 -10.51 19.67
CA LEU A 178 0.13 -11.76 18.96
C LEU A 178 -1.28 -11.77 18.33
N PRO A 179 -2.38 -11.49 19.04
CA PRO A 179 -3.73 -11.51 18.44
C PRO A 179 -3.91 -10.48 17.32
N PHE A 180 -3.23 -9.34 17.44
CA PHE A 180 -3.24 -8.27 16.44
C PHE A 180 -2.51 -8.71 15.16
N LEU A 181 -1.31 -9.25 15.30
CA LEU A 181 -0.52 -9.76 14.16
C LEU A 181 -1.24 -10.90 13.43
N GLU A 182 -1.88 -11.81 14.17
CA GLU A 182 -2.72 -12.85 13.58
C GLU A 182 -3.89 -12.26 12.79
N SER A 183 -4.62 -11.31 13.39
CA SER A 183 -5.77 -10.66 12.76
C SER A 183 -5.38 -9.88 11.50
N TYR A 184 -4.23 -9.19 11.53
CA TYR A 184 -3.69 -8.48 10.37
C TYR A 184 -3.35 -9.44 9.21
N LEU A 185 -2.61 -10.52 9.49
CA LEU A 185 -2.20 -11.48 8.45
C LEU A 185 -3.39 -12.27 7.92
N ASP A 186 -4.42 -12.52 8.73
CA ASP A 186 -5.66 -13.15 8.27
C ASP A 186 -6.50 -12.19 7.40
N ALA A 187 -6.55 -10.89 7.74
CA ALA A 187 -7.16 -9.87 6.88
C ALA A 187 -6.43 -9.72 5.53
N GLN A 188 -5.10 -9.72 5.55
CA GLN A 188 -4.28 -9.69 4.34
C GLN A 188 -4.54 -10.92 3.45
N MET A 189 -4.66 -12.12 4.05
CA MET A 189 -5.01 -13.33 3.31
C MET A 189 -6.40 -13.22 2.67
N ALA A 190 -7.41 -12.80 3.43
CA ALA A 190 -8.77 -12.65 2.92
C ALA A 190 -8.85 -11.67 1.73
N MET A 191 -8.13 -10.54 1.83
CA MET A 191 -7.99 -9.56 0.75
C MET A 191 -7.38 -10.20 -0.51
N MET A 192 -6.28 -10.95 -0.36
CA MET A 192 -5.62 -11.61 -1.47
C MET A 192 -6.50 -12.70 -2.10
N GLU A 193 -7.21 -13.48 -1.30
CA GLU A 193 -8.14 -14.52 -1.81
C GLU A 193 -9.29 -13.90 -2.62
N ALA A 194 -9.85 -12.80 -2.13
CA ALA A 194 -10.94 -12.11 -2.79
C ALA A 194 -10.49 -11.45 -4.11
N HIS A 195 -9.32 -10.80 -4.14
CA HIS A 195 -8.97 -9.88 -5.21
C HIS A 195 -7.70 -10.20 -5.98
N GLN A 196 -6.78 -11.00 -5.44
CA GLN A 196 -5.47 -11.30 -6.05
C GLN A 196 -4.79 -10.03 -6.60
N PRO A 197 -4.48 -9.04 -5.74
CA PRO A 197 -3.92 -7.76 -6.15
C PRO A 197 -2.60 -7.94 -6.89
N GLU A 198 -2.35 -7.18 -7.98
CA GLU A 198 -1.10 -7.35 -8.72
C GLU A 198 0.13 -6.96 -7.90
N VAL A 199 -0.04 -6.03 -6.96
CA VAL A 199 0.99 -5.59 -6.01
C VAL A 199 0.45 -5.83 -4.60
N VAL A 200 1.20 -6.55 -3.77
CA VAL A 200 0.96 -6.61 -2.32
C VAL A 200 1.67 -5.41 -1.70
N GLY A 201 0.89 -4.45 -1.21
CA GLY A 201 1.37 -3.21 -0.61
C GLY A 201 1.96 -3.46 0.78
N HIS A 202 3.03 -2.72 1.12
CA HIS A 202 3.71 -2.65 2.43
C HIS A 202 3.35 -3.82 3.39
N PHE A 203 3.87 -5.00 3.07
CA PHE A 203 3.38 -6.31 3.55
C PHE A 203 3.25 -6.44 5.08
N ASP A 204 4.16 -5.82 5.82
CA ASP A 204 4.27 -5.89 7.28
C ASP A 204 4.03 -4.51 7.94
N LEU A 205 3.10 -3.72 7.37
CA LEU A 205 2.61 -2.46 7.95
C LEU A 205 2.13 -2.61 9.41
N CYS A 206 1.72 -3.81 9.82
CA CYS A 206 1.36 -4.12 11.21
C CYS A 206 2.47 -3.78 12.23
N LEU A 207 3.72 -3.68 11.80
CA LEU A 207 4.85 -3.32 12.64
C LEU A 207 5.08 -1.79 12.72
N LEU A 208 4.31 -0.95 12.02
CA LEU A 208 4.54 0.51 11.89
C LEU A 208 4.94 1.20 13.20
N PHE A 209 4.17 0.95 14.27
CA PHE A 209 4.37 1.53 15.60
C PHE A 209 5.15 0.62 16.58
N ALA A 210 5.62 -0.54 16.11
CA ALA A 210 6.39 -1.51 16.87
C ALA A 210 7.43 -2.23 15.98
N PRO A 211 8.37 -1.50 15.35
CA PRO A 211 9.28 -2.03 14.33
C PRO A 211 10.25 -3.10 14.85
N ASP A 212 10.46 -3.17 16.17
CA ASP A 212 11.37 -4.12 16.81
C ASP A 212 10.70 -5.45 17.19
N ILE A 213 9.37 -5.58 17.05
CA ILE A 213 8.64 -6.81 17.36
C ILE A 213 8.92 -7.89 16.30
N SER A 214 9.21 -9.11 16.76
CA SER A 214 9.46 -10.23 15.85
C SER A 214 8.16 -10.87 15.35
N LEU A 215 8.09 -11.14 14.04
CA LEU A 215 7.00 -11.92 13.44
C LEU A 215 7.13 -13.44 13.64
N LYS A 216 8.13 -13.93 14.40
CA LYS A 216 8.38 -15.37 14.59
C LYS A 216 7.17 -16.14 15.13
N ALA A 217 6.42 -15.54 16.05
CA ALA A 217 5.25 -16.18 16.64
C ALA A 217 4.09 -16.39 15.65
N VAL A 218 4.07 -15.62 14.55
CA VAL A 218 3.06 -15.70 13.47
C VAL A 218 3.67 -16.12 12.13
N TRP A 219 4.87 -16.70 12.15
CA TRP A 219 5.65 -16.95 10.93
C TRP A 219 4.93 -17.87 9.95
N ASP A 220 4.17 -18.85 10.43
CA ASP A 220 3.37 -19.73 9.56
C ASP A 220 2.36 -18.93 8.71
N ARG A 221 1.76 -17.86 9.27
CA ARG A 221 0.86 -16.96 8.53
C ARG A 221 1.61 -16.09 7.54
N VAL A 222 2.80 -15.60 7.90
CA VAL A 222 3.69 -14.88 6.98
C VAL A 222 4.02 -15.76 5.78
N GLN A 223 4.47 -17.00 6.02
CA GLN A 223 4.77 -17.99 4.98
C GLN A 223 3.56 -18.33 4.12
N ARG A 224 2.40 -18.56 4.74
CA ARG A 224 1.13 -18.78 4.04
C ARG A 224 0.83 -17.64 3.06
N ASN A 225 0.88 -16.41 3.55
CA ASN A 225 0.52 -15.21 2.78
C ASN A 225 1.51 -14.96 1.63
N VAL A 226 2.82 -15.06 1.89
CA VAL A 226 3.86 -14.94 0.86
C VAL A 226 3.70 -16.02 -0.21
N ALA A 227 3.53 -17.29 0.19
CA ALA A 227 3.34 -18.39 -0.75
C ALA A 227 2.07 -18.21 -1.60
N TYR A 228 0.98 -17.73 -0.99
CA TYR A 228 -0.26 -17.45 -1.70
C TYR A 228 -0.09 -16.34 -2.74
N ALA A 229 0.52 -15.21 -2.37
CA ALA A 229 0.83 -14.12 -3.29
C ALA A 229 1.69 -14.57 -4.48
N ILE A 230 2.72 -15.38 -4.22
CA ILE A 230 3.57 -15.96 -5.27
C ILE A 230 2.76 -16.87 -6.20
N SER A 231 1.81 -17.63 -5.66
CA SER A 231 1.03 -18.61 -6.45
C SER A 231 0.22 -17.98 -7.59
N TYR A 232 -0.22 -16.73 -7.43
CA TYR A 232 -0.91 -15.97 -8.49
C TYR A 232 0.01 -14.94 -9.18
N GLY A 233 1.29 -14.92 -8.83
CA GLY A 233 2.33 -14.13 -9.49
C GLY A 233 2.43 -12.67 -9.06
N ALA A 234 1.89 -12.32 -7.89
CA ALA A 234 1.94 -10.98 -7.32
C ALA A 234 3.36 -10.41 -7.29
N LEU A 235 3.45 -9.08 -7.34
CA LEU A 235 4.63 -8.34 -6.94
C LEU A 235 4.52 -8.01 -5.44
N PHE A 236 5.63 -8.06 -4.72
CA PHE A 236 5.75 -7.54 -3.37
C PHE A 236 6.38 -6.16 -3.45
N GLU A 237 5.71 -5.19 -2.86
CA GLU A 237 6.19 -3.83 -2.84
C GLU A 237 7.37 -3.66 -1.90
N ALA A 238 8.49 -3.15 -2.43
CA ALA A 238 9.51 -2.45 -1.67
C ALA A 238 9.08 -0.98 -1.54
N ASN A 239 8.56 -0.60 -0.38
CA ASN A 239 7.97 0.72 -0.13
C ASN A 239 8.95 1.62 0.64
N ALA A 240 9.31 2.76 0.06
CA ALA A 240 10.25 3.71 0.67
C ALA A 240 9.63 4.55 1.81
N ALA A 241 8.32 4.52 2.01
CA ALA A 241 7.63 5.31 3.03
C ALA A 241 8.01 4.93 4.46
N ALA A 242 8.37 3.65 4.72
CA ALA A 242 8.85 3.19 6.03
C ALA A 242 10.02 4.05 6.54
N LEU A 243 10.94 4.43 5.65
CA LEU A 243 12.11 5.24 5.96
C LEU A 243 11.72 6.66 6.42
N ARG A 244 10.61 7.23 5.92
CA ARG A 244 10.08 8.51 6.42
C ARG A 244 9.49 8.38 7.82
N LYS A 245 9.04 7.19 8.20
CA LYS A 245 8.46 6.87 9.51
C LYS A 245 9.54 6.50 10.55
N GLY A 246 10.83 6.72 10.23
CA GLY A 246 11.95 6.52 11.13
C GLY A 246 12.55 5.11 11.10
N TRP A 247 12.05 4.24 10.22
CA TRP A 247 12.63 2.92 10.05
C TRP A 247 13.99 2.98 9.36
N LYS A 248 14.82 1.96 9.58
CA LYS A 248 16.10 1.79 8.89
C LYS A 248 15.97 0.99 7.59
N THR A 249 14.79 0.45 7.31
CA THR A 249 14.52 -0.44 6.19
C THR A 249 13.28 0.02 5.43
N SER A 250 13.13 -0.49 4.22
CA SER A 250 11.87 -0.44 3.47
C SER A 250 10.84 -1.41 4.11
N TYR A 251 9.56 -1.30 3.76
CA TYR A 251 8.69 -2.48 3.77
C TYR A 251 9.01 -3.31 2.53
N PRO A 252 9.09 -4.65 2.60
CA PRO A 252 9.03 -5.44 3.81
C PRO A 252 10.32 -5.38 4.64
N SER A 253 10.20 -5.66 5.93
CA SER A 253 11.33 -5.85 6.85
C SER A 253 12.28 -6.95 6.38
N PRO A 254 13.54 -6.99 6.87
CA PRO A 254 14.57 -7.89 6.35
C PRO A 254 14.16 -9.37 6.34
N ASP A 255 13.59 -9.87 7.44
CA ASP A 255 13.21 -11.28 7.56
C ASP A 255 12.13 -11.66 6.54
N VAL A 256 11.12 -10.79 6.36
CA VAL A 256 10.04 -10.98 5.40
C VAL A 256 10.58 -10.88 3.96
N LEU A 257 11.45 -9.92 3.67
CA LEU A 257 12.10 -9.80 2.36
C LEU A 257 12.91 -11.05 2.02
N GLN A 258 13.70 -11.57 2.96
CA GLN A 258 14.49 -12.79 2.76
C GLN A 258 13.58 -14.00 2.49
N LEU A 259 12.44 -14.12 3.21
CA LEU A 259 11.46 -15.15 2.92
C LEU A 259 10.90 -15.02 1.50
N ILE A 260 10.46 -13.83 1.09
CA ILE A 260 9.95 -13.54 -0.26
C ILE A 260 10.96 -13.98 -1.32
N LEU A 261 12.23 -13.58 -1.16
CA LEU A 261 13.30 -13.95 -2.10
C LEU A 261 13.55 -15.47 -2.10
N SER A 262 13.58 -16.11 -0.94
CA SER A 262 13.83 -17.55 -0.81
C SER A 262 12.75 -18.41 -1.49
N LEU A 263 11.52 -17.89 -1.59
CA LEU A 263 10.39 -18.55 -2.25
C LEU A 263 10.22 -18.12 -3.72
N GLY A 264 11.11 -17.27 -4.26
CA GLY A 264 11.06 -16.81 -5.64
C GLY A 264 10.03 -15.70 -5.90
N GLY A 265 9.67 -14.94 -4.87
CA GLY A 265 8.82 -13.77 -4.98
C GLY A 265 9.45 -12.64 -5.80
N ARG A 266 8.60 -11.79 -6.37
CA ARG A 266 8.99 -10.71 -7.29
C ARG A 266 8.86 -9.38 -6.58
N VAL A 267 9.94 -8.62 -6.46
CA VAL A 267 9.92 -7.32 -5.75
C VAL A 267 9.72 -6.19 -6.75
N CYS A 268 8.85 -5.22 -6.45
CA CYS A 268 8.71 -3.98 -7.20
C CYS A 268 8.97 -2.76 -6.32
N LEU A 269 9.20 -1.58 -6.90
CA LEU A 269 9.53 -0.36 -6.17
C LEU A 269 8.31 0.55 -6.01
N SER A 270 8.24 1.25 -4.86
CA SER A 270 7.33 2.37 -4.66
C SER A 270 7.84 3.41 -3.66
N ASP A 271 7.26 4.61 -3.74
CA ASP A 271 7.45 5.71 -2.77
C ASP A 271 6.25 5.93 -1.84
N ASP A 272 5.06 5.42 -2.23
CA ASP A 272 3.79 5.72 -1.58
C ASP A 272 3.66 7.25 -1.36
N SER A 273 3.91 7.96 -2.47
CA SER A 273 4.04 9.40 -2.44
C SER A 273 2.70 10.06 -2.19
N HIS A 274 2.62 10.91 -1.17
CA HIS A 274 1.43 11.67 -0.80
C HIS A 274 1.56 13.16 -1.19
N GLY A 275 2.14 13.43 -2.36
CA GLY A 275 2.43 14.77 -2.88
C GLY A 275 3.84 14.91 -3.45
N VAL A 276 4.11 16.08 -4.03
CA VAL A 276 5.33 16.38 -4.82
C VAL A 276 6.61 16.16 -4.04
N ALA A 277 6.61 16.51 -2.75
CA ALA A 277 7.77 16.34 -1.87
C ALA A 277 8.12 14.87 -1.64
N ALA A 278 7.14 13.97 -1.74
CA ALA A 278 7.29 12.55 -1.46
C ALA A 278 7.65 11.71 -2.69
N VAL A 279 7.46 12.21 -3.92
CA VAL A 279 7.79 11.47 -5.16
C VAL A 279 9.26 11.06 -5.17
N GLY A 280 9.57 9.77 -5.18
CA GLY A 280 10.92 9.20 -5.11
C GLY A 280 11.66 9.44 -3.79
N LEU A 281 11.03 10.05 -2.78
CA LEU A 281 11.69 10.30 -1.50
C LEU A 281 12.17 8.96 -0.90
N ASN A 282 13.42 8.94 -0.43
CA ASN A 282 14.10 7.76 0.13
C ASN A 282 14.37 6.60 -0.85
N TYR A 283 14.30 6.82 -2.17
CA TYR A 283 14.64 5.80 -3.16
C TYR A 283 16.10 5.35 -3.09
N LEU A 284 17.04 6.26 -2.82
CA LEU A 284 18.46 5.91 -2.70
C LEU A 284 18.73 4.98 -1.49
N PRO A 285 18.30 5.30 -0.25
CA PRO A 285 18.42 4.37 0.87
C PRO A 285 17.64 3.06 0.66
N MET A 286 16.45 3.10 0.03
CA MET A 286 15.73 1.87 -0.31
C MET A 286 16.54 0.99 -1.28
N ARG A 287 17.15 1.57 -2.31
CA ARG A 287 18.06 0.82 -3.20
C ARG A 287 19.21 0.20 -2.42
N GLU A 288 19.89 0.97 -1.57
CA GLU A 288 21.00 0.47 -0.76
C GLU A 288 20.57 -0.72 0.11
N TYR A 289 19.39 -0.63 0.74
CA TYR A 289 18.78 -1.71 1.48
C TYR A 289 18.53 -2.95 0.60
N LEU A 290 17.84 -2.82 -0.53
CA LEU A 290 17.52 -3.95 -1.41
C LEU A 290 18.79 -4.62 -1.99
N VAL A 291 19.81 -3.82 -2.33
CA VAL A 291 21.12 -4.34 -2.77
C VAL A 291 21.79 -5.13 -1.64
N ALA A 292 21.81 -4.58 -0.41
CA ALA A 292 22.37 -5.25 0.75
C ALA A 292 21.64 -6.56 1.09
N GLN A 293 20.33 -6.62 0.83
CA GLN A 293 19.49 -7.81 1.00
C GLN A 293 19.62 -8.82 -0.16
N GLY A 294 20.42 -8.49 -1.20
CA GLY A 294 20.73 -9.41 -2.29
C GLY A 294 19.67 -9.48 -3.40
N VAL A 295 18.78 -8.48 -3.52
CA VAL A 295 17.77 -8.41 -4.58
C VAL A 295 18.43 -8.30 -5.95
N LYS A 296 18.34 -9.35 -6.76
CA LYS A 296 18.96 -9.41 -8.11
C LYS A 296 18.09 -8.87 -9.23
N THR A 297 16.78 -8.92 -9.05
CA THR A 297 15.81 -8.51 -10.06
C THR A 297 14.67 -7.79 -9.38
N VAL A 298 14.38 -6.58 -9.84
CA VAL A 298 13.11 -5.91 -9.55
C VAL A 298 12.18 -6.08 -10.72
N TRP A 299 10.88 -5.93 -10.48
CA TRP A 299 9.84 -6.18 -11.45
C TRP A 299 8.94 -4.96 -11.53
N HIS A 300 8.49 -4.61 -12.72
CA HIS A 300 7.46 -3.59 -12.87
C HIS A 300 6.31 -4.08 -13.72
N LEU A 301 5.15 -3.47 -13.49
CA LEU A 301 3.97 -3.71 -14.31
C LEU A 301 4.12 -3.05 -15.69
N VAL A 302 3.60 -3.73 -16.70
CA VAL A 302 3.44 -3.24 -18.08
C VAL A 302 2.06 -3.63 -18.58
N ARG A 303 1.46 -2.83 -19.46
CA ARG A 303 0.15 -3.16 -20.03
C ARG A 303 0.23 -4.47 -20.82
N ALA A 304 -0.82 -5.29 -20.74
CA ALA A 304 -0.89 -6.55 -21.49
C ALA A 304 -0.77 -6.36 -23.01
N GLY A 305 -1.26 -5.22 -23.54
CA GLY A 305 -1.08 -4.87 -24.96
C GLY A 305 0.37 -4.53 -25.36
N GLN A 306 1.28 -4.39 -24.39
CA GLN A 306 2.71 -4.11 -24.58
C GLN A 306 3.58 -5.32 -24.17
N ALA A 307 2.99 -6.51 -24.12
CA ALA A 307 3.66 -7.75 -23.73
C ALA A 307 4.90 -8.02 -24.60
N GLN A 308 5.95 -8.50 -23.95
CA GLN A 308 7.20 -8.92 -24.57
C GLN A 308 7.59 -10.32 -24.07
N GLU A 309 8.51 -10.96 -24.78
CA GLU A 309 9.09 -12.21 -24.32
C GLU A 309 9.77 -12.00 -22.95
N GLY A 310 9.51 -12.92 -22.01
CA GLY A 310 10.00 -12.82 -20.64
C GLY A 310 8.99 -12.24 -19.64
N ASP A 311 7.98 -11.48 -20.10
CA ASP A 311 6.92 -10.97 -19.24
C ASP A 311 6.13 -12.12 -18.58
N LYS A 312 5.73 -11.92 -17.33
CA LYS A 312 5.05 -12.93 -16.51
C LYS A 312 3.63 -12.49 -16.17
N LYS A 313 2.73 -13.46 -16.04
CA LYS A 313 1.39 -13.20 -15.51
C LYS A 313 1.46 -12.75 -14.06
N VAL A 314 0.52 -11.87 -13.69
CA VAL A 314 0.35 -11.30 -12.36
C VAL A 314 -1.15 -11.05 -12.15
N GLY A 315 -1.65 -11.45 -10.98
CA GLY A 315 -3.07 -11.31 -10.64
C GLY A 315 -4.01 -12.10 -11.58
N LYS A 316 -5.31 -11.85 -11.45
CA LYS A 316 -6.36 -12.47 -12.28
C LYS A 316 -6.95 -11.55 -13.35
N ARG A 317 -6.68 -10.25 -13.31
CA ARG A 317 -7.33 -9.25 -14.17
C ARG A 317 -6.84 -9.29 -15.61
N GLY A 318 -5.56 -9.65 -15.83
CA GLY A 318 -4.98 -9.76 -17.18
C GLY A 318 -4.79 -8.43 -17.92
N ARG A 319 -4.92 -7.28 -17.24
CA ARG A 319 -4.72 -5.94 -17.82
C ARG A 319 -3.25 -5.54 -17.87
N VAL A 320 -2.45 -6.10 -16.95
CA VAL A 320 -1.01 -5.89 -16.87
C VAL A 320 -0.26 -7.21 -16.76
N LEU A 321 1.04 -7.16 -17.04
CA LEU A 321 2.02 -8.24 -16.86
C LEU A 321 3.20 -7.70 -16.03
N ALA A 322 3.97 -8.60 -15.43
CA ALA A 322 5.18 -8.27 -14.70
C ALA A 322 6.42 -8.46 -15.60
N ARG A 323 7.20 -7.39 -15.78
CA ARG A 323 8.44 -7.38 -16.55
C ARG A 323 9.66 -7.36 -15.61
N PRO A 324 10.62 -8.29 -15.77
CA PRO A 324 11.85 -8.28 -14.98
C PRO A 324 12.77 -7.13 -15.40
N CYS A 325 13.49 -6.57 -14.42
CA CYS A 325 14.56 -5.59 -14.58
C CYS A 325 15.80 -6.13 -13.87
N GLU A 326 16.69 -6.74 -14.63
CA GLU A 326 18.03 -7.13 -14.18
C GLU A 326 19.01 -5.95 -14.32
N GLY A 327 20.09 -5.96 -13.53
CA GLY A 327 21.05 -4.85 -13.49
C GLY A 327 20.44 -3.54 -12.97
N TRP A 328 19.31 -3.66 -12.25
CA TRP A 328 18.54 -2.51 -11.81
C TRP A 328 19.30 -1.63 -10.84
N GLU A 329 20.21 -2.22 -10.07
CA GLU A 329 21.06 -1.55 -9.11
C GLU A 329 22.05 -0.58 -9.76
N GLU A 330 22.43 -0.78 -11.02
CA GLU A 330 23.42 0.05 -11.74
C GLU A 330 22.78 0.95 -12.80
N ASP A 331 21.45 1.04 -12.83
CA ASP A 331 20.73 1.86 -13.81
C ASP A 331 21.14 3.35 -13.75
N ALA A 332 21.24 3.98 -14.92
CA ALA A 332 21.55 5.40 -15.06
C ALA A 332 20.53 6.32 -14.36
N PHE A 333 19.32 5.81 -14.07
CA PHE A 333 18.36 6.47 -13.22
C PHE A 333 18.95 6.89 -11.88
N TRP A 334 19.72 6.05 -11.19
CA TRP A 334 20.15 6.38 -9.82
C TRP A 334 21.03 7.62 -9.75
N GLU A 335 21.91 7.79 -10.75
CA GLU A 335 22.75 8.98 -10.88
C GLU A 335 21.91 10.21 -11.29
N THR A 336 21.00 10.04 -12.24
CA THR A 336 20.10 11.13 -12.68
C THR A 336 19.18 11.58 -11.55
N PHE A 337 18.60 10.62 -10.83
CA PHE A 337 17.68 10.82 -9.72
C PHE A 337 18.36 11.58 -8.59
N LYS A 338 19.58 11.18 -8.22
CA LYS A 338 20.41 11.89 -7.24
C LYS A 338 20.69 13.34 -7.64
N ALA A 339 20.83 13.63 -8.93
CA ALA A 339 21.01 14.99 -9.42
C ALA A 339 19.72 15.84 -9.44
N THR A 340 18.55 15.21 -9.33
CA THR A 340 17.23 15.89 -9.29
C THR A 340 16.66 16.11 -7.88
N MET A 341 17.29 15.52 -6.86
CA MET A 341 16.96 15.69 -5.43
C MET A 341 17.55 17.00 -4.88
#